data_AF-A0A7S0AQX7-F1
#
_entry.id   AF-A0A7S0AQX7-F1
#
_cell.length_a   1.000
_cell.length_b   1.000
_cell.length_c   1.000
_cell.angle_alpha   90.00
_cell.angle_beta   90.00
_cell.angle_gamma   90.00
#
_symmetry.space_group_name_H-M   'P 1'
#
loop_
_entity.id
_entity.type
_entity.pdbx_description
1 polymer ?
#
loop_
_entity_poly.entity_id
_entity_poly.type
_entity_poly.pdbx_seq_one_letter_code
_entity_poly.pdbx_strand_id
1 'polypeptide(L)'
;PDLAKFGMRTLDDDIVSLMTKRVYDVAGSTSDYCMVYLNGEKLDIKNFRDYTDLYLLTRAGVPQIFEKCSDRWEVCLSLTEGGFQQVSFVNSINTIRGGTHVTHVSDQIVEAILEKVKAQSKEKVKGGVDIRPHHVRNHLWVFIKCLIENPAFDSQTKETLTTKQSKFGSRCELSEAFLEQVSNCGVVDLILMAALAKSKVDLGKRLKANTSRVARLTGVPKLEDANDAGGKNSAECTLILTEGDSAKALAVAGLSVVGRDKYGVFPLRGKLLNV
;
A
#
# COMPACT_ATOMS: atom_id res chain seq x y z
N PRO A 1 36.35 -18.36 8.04
CA PRO A 1 36.35 -16.97 8.57
C PRO A 1 37.07 -16.90 9.92
N ASP A 2 37.70 -15.79 10.24
CA ASP A 2 38.26 -15.53 11.58
C ASP A 2 37.12 -15.15 12.53
N LEU A 3 36.48 -16.17 13.13
CA LEU A 3 35.24 -16.01 13.90
C LEU A 3 35.40 -15.10 15.13
N ALA A 4 36.61 -15.05 15.70
CA ALA A 4 36.91 -14.22 16.86
C ALA A 4 36.68 -12.73 16.57
N LYS A 5 36.99 -12.26 15.35
CA LYS A 5 36.74 -10.87 14.93
C LYS A 5 35.26 -10.52 14.83
N PHE A 6 34.40 -11.51 14.67
CA PHE A 6 32.94 -11.34 14.58
C PHE A 6 32.25 -11.64 15.92
N GLY A 7 33.00 -11.92 16.98
CA GLY A 7 32.43 -12.30 18.28
C GLY A 7 31.74 -13.66 18.28
N MET A 8 32.07 -14.52 17.31
CA MET A 8 31.45 -15.84 17.12
C MET A 8 32.43 -16.95 17.52
N ARG A 9 31.89 -18.06 18.02
CA ARG A 9 32.67 -19.29 18.30
C ARG A 9 32.53 -20.32 17.17
N THR A 10 31.33 -20.40 16.61
CA THR A 10 30.95 -21.27 15.50
C THR A 10 30.04 -20.49 14.57
N LEU A 11 29.83 -21.02 13.36
CA LEU A 11 28.74 -20.56 12.50
C LEU A 11 27.45 -21.19 13.04
N ASP A 12 26.53 -20.36 13.52
CA ASP A 12 25.20 -20.80 13.95
C ASP A 12 24.27 -21.06 12.76
N ASP A 13 23.09 -21.60 13.05
CA ASP A 13 22.11 -21.96 12.02
C ASP A 13 21.62 -20.73 11.24
N ASP A 14 21.60 -19.55 11.86
CA ASP A 14 21.17 -18.29 11.24
C ASP A 14 22.16 -17.83 10.17
N ILE A 15 23.46 -17.78 10.48
CA ILE A 15 24.48 -17.39 9.49
C ILE A 15 24.59 -18.43 8.38
N VAL A 16 24.48 -19.72 8.73
CA VAL A 16 24.49 -20.81 7.74
C VAL A 16 23.27 -20.69 6.82
N SER A 17 22.09 -20.36 7.35
CA SER A 17 20.88 -20.13 6.55
C SER A 17 21.03 -18.91 5.63
N LEU A 18 21.63 -17.82 6.11
CA LEU A 18 21.89 -16.63 5.29
C LEU A 18 22.88 -16.91 4.16
N MET A 19 23.97 -17.62 4.45
CA MET A 19 24.95 -18.05 3.45
C MET A 19 24.33 -19.01 2.44
N THR A 20 23.53 -19.97 2.91
CA THR A 20 22.78 -20.92 2.07
C THR A 20 21.85 -20.17 1.13
N LYS A 21 21.02 -19.26 1.65
CA LYS A 21 20.17 -18.39 0.85
C LYS A 21 20.97 -17.64 -0.21
N ARG A 22 22.17 -17.16 0.12
CA ARG A 22 23.03 -16.48 -0.87
C ARG A 22 23.52 -17.40 -1.99
N VAL A 23 23.73 -18.69 -1.73
CA VAL A 23 24.04 -19.68 -2.77
C VAL A 23 22.86 -19.88 -3.72
N TYR A 24 21.63 -19.92 -3.19
CA TYR A 24 20.41 -19.95 -4.00
C TYR A 24 20.22 -18.67 -4.82
N ASP A 25 20.52 -17.49 -4.27
CA ASP A 25 20.53 -16.23 -5.02
C ASP A 25 21.49 -16.29 -6.21
N VAL A 26 22.68 -16.86 -6.03
CA VAL A 26 23.66 -17.02 -7.11
C VAL A 26 23.08 -17.96 -8.16
N ALA A 27 22.55 -19.12 -7.78
CA ALA A 27 21.93 -20.06 -8.71
C ALA A 27 20.81 -19.42 -9.54
N GLY A 28 19.94 -18.61 -8.93
CA GLY A 28 18.90 -17.88 -9.65
C GLY A 28 19.45 -16.80 -10.59
N SER A 29 20.38 -15.98 -10.10
CA SER A 29 20.93 -14.84 -10.84
C SER A 29 21.92 -15.23 -11.96
N THR A 30 22.50 -16.43 -11.91
CA THR A 30 23.46 -16.94 -12.89
C THR A 30 22.96 -18.16 -13.68
N SER A 31 21.66 -18.46 -13.56
CA SER A 31 21.00 -19.66 -14.11
C SER A 31 21.26 -19.92 -15.61
N ASP A 32 21.49 -18.87 -16.41
CA ASP A 32 21.75 -19.01 -17.85
C ASP A 32 23.14 -19.58 -18.19
N TYR A 33 24.10 -19.55 -17.24
CA TYR A 33 25.51 -19.87 -17.53
C TYR A 33 26.25 -20.64 -16.43
N CYS A 34 25.64 -20.87 -15.25
CA CYS A 34 26.27 -21.62 -14.17
C CYS A 34 25.35 -22.68 -13.57
N MET A 35 25.93 -23.86 -13.30
CA MET A 35 25.33 -24.86 -12.41
C MET A 35 25.90 -24.67 -11.01
N VAL A 36 25.03 -24.54 -10.01
CA VAL A 36 25.43 -24.30 -8.63
C VAL A 36 25.18 -25.55 -7.79
N TYR A 37 26.16 -25.87 -6.96
CA TYR A 37 26.12 -26.99 -6.01
C TYR A 37 26.31 -26.46 -4.60
N LEU A 38 25.55 -26.99 -3.65
CA LEU A 38 25.71 -26.72 -2.23
C LEU A 38 25.98 -28.05 -1.53
N ASN A 39 27.13 -28.16 -0.86
CA ASN A 39 27.54 -29.40 -0.15
C ASN A 39 27.51 -30.67 -1.04
N GLY A 40 27.81 -30.53 -2.33
CA GLY A 40 27.82 -31.63 -3.31
C GLY A 40 26.47 -31.89 -3.98
N GLU A 41 25.39 -31.27 -3.53
CA GLU A 41 24.06 -31.40 -4.14
C GLU A 41 23.81 -30.28 -5.14
N LYS A 42 23.33 -30.64 -6.34
CA LYS A 42 22.97 -29.67 -7.37
C LYS A 42 21.66 -28.96 -6.99
N LEU A 43 21.66 -27.63 -7.05
CA LEU A 43 20.43 -26.86 -6.89
C LEU A 43 19.58 -26.94 -8.17
N ASP A 44 18.29 -27.30 -8.05
CA ASP A 44 17.36 -27.41 -9.18
C ASP A 44 16.71 -26.05 -9.49
N ILE A 45 17.51 -25.12 -10.01
CA ILE A 45 17.07 -23.79 -10.45
C ILE A 45 17.56 -23.60 -11.88
N LYS A 46 16.66 -23.73 -12.87
CA LYS A 46 17.04 -23.75 -14.29
C LYS A 46 17.04 -22.36 -14.90
N ASN A 47 16.26 -21.45 -14.35
CA ASN A 47 16.09 -20.08 -14.85
C ASN A 47 15.69 -19.16 -13.69
N PHE A 48 15.61 -17.85 -13.96
CA PHE A 48 15.25 -16.87 -12.94
C PHE A 48 13.81 -17.02 -12.41
N ARG A 49 12.87 -17.54 -13.22
CA ARG A 49 11.50 -17.81 -12.79
C ARG A 49 11.44 -18.93 -11.74
N ASP A 50 12.15 -20.03 -11.94
CA ASP A 50 12.23 -21.12 -10.95
C ASP A 50 12.75 -20.60 -9.59
N TYR A 51 13.67 -19.64 -9.62
CA TYR A 51 14.16 -18.98 -8.40
C TYR A 51 13.06 -18.13 -7.73
N THR A 52 12.23 -17.41 -8.49
CA THR A 52 11.13 -16.63 -7.87
C THR A 52 10.05 -17.54 -7.29
N ASP A 53 9.85 -18.74 -7.84
CA ASP A 53 8.94 -19.74 -7.27
C ASP A 53 9.30 -20.08 -5.83
N LEU A 54 10.59 -20.17 -5.47
CA LEU A 54 11.02 -20.47 -4.10
C LEU A 54 10.46 -19.48 -3.05
N TYR A 55 10.19 -18.23 -3.46
CA TYR A 55 9.53 -17.24 -2.60
C TYR A 55 8.02 -17.42 -2.53
N LEU A 56 7.41 -17.83 -3.64
CA LEU A 56 5.96 -17.86 -3.82
C LEU A 56 5.34 -19.21 -3.45
N LEU A 57 6.13 -20.29 -3.38
CA LEU A 57 5.68 -21.63 -2.94
C LEU A 57 5.04 -21.61 -1.55
N THR A 58 5.48 -20.70 -0.68
CA THR A 58 4.90 -20.52 0.66
C THR A 58 3.57 -19.76 0.66
N ARG A 59 3.18 -19.18 -0.49
CA ARG A 59 1.99 -18.34 -0.66
C ARG A 59 1.10 -18.91 -1.77
N ALA A 60 0.45 -20.04 -1.51
CA ALA A 60 -0.47 -20.66 -2.45
C ALA A 60 -1.52 -19.66 -2.98
N GLY A 61 -1.66 -19.57 -4.30
CA GLY A 61 -2.68 -18.74 -4.97
C GLY A 61 -2.27 -17.30 -5.29
N VAL A 62 -1.04 -16.87 -5.01
CA VAL A 62 -0.56 -15.55 -5.47
C VAL A 62 -0.17 -15.61 -6.95
N PRO A 63 -0.49 -14.58 -7.75
CA PRO A 63 -0.11 -14.58 -9.16
C PRO A 63 1.40 -14.47 -9.29
N GLN A 64 1.95 -15.17 -10.29
CA GLN A 64 3.33 -15.04 -10.72
C GLN A 64 3.32 -14.69 -12.21
N ILE A 65 3.73 -13.47 -12.53
CA ILE A 65 3.74 -12.95 -13.89
C ILE A 65 5.20 -12.67 -14.23
N PHE A 66 5.74 -13.42 -15.19
CA PHE A 66 7.15 -13.36 -15.56
C PHE A 66 7.30 -12.86 -16.99
N GLU A 67 8.26 -11.97 -17.21
CA GLU A 67 8.67 -11.53 -18.53
C GLU A 67 10.19 -11.38 -18.61
N LYS A 68 10.77 -11.92 -19.70
CA LYS A 68 12.13 -11.59 -20.13
C LYS A 68 12.05 -10.46 -21.15
N CYS A 69 12.23 -9.22 -20.68
CA CYS A 69 12.11 -8.03 -21.51
C CYS A 69 13.27 -7.91 -22.52
N SER A 70 14.45 -8.42 -22.18
CA SER A 70 15.61 -8.52 -23.08
C SER A 70 16.63 -9.51 -22.53
N ASP A 71 17.75 -9.72 -23.22
CA ASP A 71 18.89 -10.51 -22.70
C ASP A 71 19.50 -9.94 -21.42
N ARG A 72 19.21 -8.67 -21.12
CA ARG A 72 19.73 -7.96 -19.94
C ARG A 72 18.67 -7.71 -18.87
N TRP A 73 17.42 -8.09 -19.07
CA TRP A 73 16.33 -7.80 -18.14
C TRP A 73 15.32 -8.94 -18.06
N GLU A 74 15.18 -9.48 -16.85
CA GLU A 74 14.13 -10.43 -16.49
C GLU A 74 13.38 -9.87 -15.28
N VAL A 75 12.06 -9.85 -15.38
CA VAL A 75 11.16 -9.28 -14.38
C VAL A 75 10.10 -10.31 -14.02
N CYS A 76 9.87 -10.48 -12.71
CA CYS A 76 8.71 -11.20 -12.21
C CYS A 76 7.92 -10.29 -11.29
N LEU A 77 6.59 -10.30 -11.41
CA LEU A 77 5.69 -9.64 -10.48
C LEU A 77 4.87 -10.68 -9.73
N SER A 78 4.70 -10.41 -8.44
CA SER A 78 3.67 -10.99 -7.61
C SER A 78 3.02 -9.92 -6.73
N LEU A 79 2.06 -10.32 -5.91
CA LEU A 79 1.31 -9.43 -5.03
C LEU A 79 1.70 -9.66 -3.56
N THR A 80 1.54 -8.61 -2.77
CA THR A 80 1.85 -8.64 -1.34
C THR A 80 0.84 -7.81 -0.55
N GLU A 81 0.55 -8.25 0.66
CA GLU A 81 -0.31 -7.54 1.62
C GLU A 81 0.51 -6.66 2.58
N GLY A 82 1.82 -6.91 2.70
CA GLY A 82 2.70 -6.34 3.73
C GLY A 82 3.46 -5.07 3.32
N GLY A 83 3.03 -4.37 2.27
CA GLY A 83 3.79 -3.26 1.69
C GLY A 83 4.71 -3.70 0.56
N PHE A 84 5.31 -2.73 -0.14
CA PHE A 84 6.16 -2.98 -1.31
C PHE A 84 7.33 -3.90 -0.96
N GLN A 85 7.46 -5.00 -1.70
CA GLN A 85 8.57 -5.94 -1.56
C GLN A 85 9.36 -6.02 -2.86
N GLN A 86 10.67 -6.20 -2.75
CA GLN A 86 11.52 -6.34 -3.91
C GLN A 86 12.66 -7.32 -3.65
N VAL A 87 13.03 -8.08 -4.68
CA VAL A 87 14.24 -8.90 -4.71
C VAL A 87 14.93 -8.62 -6.04
N SER A 88 16.09 -7.99 -6.01
CA SER A 88 16.74 -7.57 -7.25
C SER A 88 18.23 -7.89 -7.31
N PHE A 89 18.69 -8.19 -8.52
CA PHE A 89 20.06 -8.53 -8.84
C PHE A 89 20.57 -7.66 -9.98
N VAL A 90 21.69 -6.97 -9.74
CA VAL A 90 22.42 -6.23 -10.77
C VAL A 90 23.76 -6.91 -10.97
N ASN A 91 24.00 -7.49 -12.14
CA ASN A 91 25.21 -8.27 -12.43
C ASN A 91 25.47 -9.33 -11.33
N SER A 92 24.42 -10.05 -10.92
CA SER A 92 24.43 -11.09 -9.87
C SER A 92 24.70 -10.60 -8.44
N ILE A 93 24.81 -9.27 -8.24
CA ILE A 93 24.89 -8.64 -6.92
C ILE A 93 23.47 -8.39 -6.40
N ASN A 94 23.17 -8.87 -5.20
CA ASN A 94 21.86 -8.65 -4.57
C ASN A 94 21.76 -7.21 -4.04
N THR A 95 20.92 -6.39 -4.68
CA THR A 95 20.62 -5.04 -4.22
C THR A 95 19.45 -5.08 -3.24
N ILE A 96 19.73 -5.42 -1.98
CA ILE A 96 18.71 -5.65 -0.94
C ILE A 96 17.85 -4.42 -0.64
N ARG A 97 18.38 -3.20 -0.83
CA ARG A 97 17.63 -1.93 -0.69
C ARG A 97 17.06 -1.42 -2.01
N GLY A 98 17.30 -2.14 -3.11
CA GLY A 98 16.84 -1.79 -4.45
C GLY A 98 17.68 -0.71 -5.08
N GLY A 99 17.04 0.34 -5.60
CA GLY A 99 17.74 1.44 -6.27
C GLY A 99 17.05 1.88 -7.55
N THR A 100 17.80 2.55 -8.41
CA THR A 100 17.28 3.17 -9.64
C THR A 100 16.68 2.18 -10.63
N HIS A 101 17.19 0.94 -10.70
CA HIS A 101 16.65 -0.13 -11.56
C HIS A 101 15.30 -0.64 -11.06
N VAL A 102 15.13 -0.78 -9.74
CA VAL A 102 13.84 -1.16 -9.15
C VAL A 102 12.80 -0.08 -9.41
N THR A 103 13.16 1.18 -9.21
CA THR A 103 12.28 2.32 -9.51
C THR A 103 11.89 2.32 -10.99
N HIS A 104 12.86 2.13 -11.90
CA HIS A 104 12.61 2.09 -13.35
C HIS A 104 11.54 1.06 -13.77
N VAL A 105 11.55 -0.14 -13.19
CA VAL A 105 10.58 -1.19 -13.50
C VAL A 105 9.26 -0.95 -12.75
N SER A 106 9.33 -0.65 -11.45
CA SER A 106 8.13 -0.50 -10.62
C SER A 106 7.27 0.71 -11.03
N ASP A 107 7.86 1.79 -11.53
CA ASP A 107 7.13 2.98 -11.97
C ASP A 107 6.27 2.70 -13.19
N GLN A 108 6.80 1.94 -14.16
CA GLN A 108 6.05 1.52 -15.35
C GLN A 108 4.81 0.68 -14.97
N ILE A 109 4.99 -0.26 -14.04
CA ILE A 109 3.90 -1.11 -13.55
C ILE A 109 2.86 -0.29 -12.78
N VAL A 110 3.32 0.61 -11.89
CA VAL A 110 2.44 1.45 -11.09
C VAL A 110 1.63 2.39 -11.97
N GLU A 111 2.22 2.98 -13.01
CA GLU A 111 1.52 3.86 -13.95
C GLU A 111 0.40 3.13 -14.69
N ALA A 112 0.69 1.94 -15.25
CA ALA A 112 -0.29 1.12 -15.96
C ALA A 112 -1.45 0.66 -15.06
N ILE A 113 -1.16 0.23 -13.82
CA ILE A 113 -2.20 -0.17 -12.87
C ILE A 113 -3.03 1.04 -12.42
N LEU A 114 -2.37 2.19 -12.16
CA LEU A 114 -3.04 3.38 -11.65
C LEU A 114 -4.10 3.90 -12.63
N GLU A 115 -3.83 3.84 -13.94
CA GLU A 115 -4.80 4.20 -14.97
C GLU A 115 -6.07 3.34 -14.88
N LYS A 116 -5.91 2.01 -14.82
CA LYS A 116 -7.03 1.07 -14.73
C LYS A 116 -7.79 1.18 -13.40
N VAL A 117 -7.07 1.35 -12.29
CA VAL A 117 -7.68 1.56 -10.98
C VAL A 117 -8.53 2.83 -10.97
N LYS A 118 -8.04 3.93 -11.54
CA LYS A 118 -8.81 5.18 -11.62
C LYS A 118 -10.06 5.01 -12.47
N ALA A 119 -9.97 4.31 -13.60
CA ALA A 119 -11.13 3.99 -14.44
C ALA A 119 -12.20 3.20 -13.67
N GLN A 120 -11.82 2.09 -13.03
CA GLN A 120 -12.76 1.25 -12.28
C GLN A 120 -13.29 1.91 -10.99
N SER A 121 -12.50 2.78 -10.35
CA SER A 121 -12.92 3.48 -9.13
C SER A 121 -14.14 4.38 -9.36
N LYS A 122 -14.24 5.03 -10.53
CA LYS A 122 -15.35 5.89 -10.91
C LYS A 122 -16.66 5.12 -11.11
N GLU A 123 -16.56 3.87 -11.58
CA GLU A 123 -17.70 2.99 -11.81
C GLU A 123 -18.17 2.31 -10.52
N LYS A 124 -17.23 1.75 -9.75
CA LYS A 124 -17.54 0.92 -8.57
C LYS A 124 -17.77 1.72 -7.27
N VAL A 125 -17.26 2.95 -7.15
CA VAL A 125 -17.32 3.74 -5.90
C VAL A 125 -17.94 5.11 -6.13
N LYS A 126 -19.21 5.28 -5.72
CA LYS A 126 -19.89 6.58 -5.69
C LYS A 126 -19.19 7.52 -4.70
N GLY A 127 -18.50 8.53 -5.23
CA GLY A 127 -17.70 9.50 -4.46
C GLY A 127 -16.21 9.51 -4.78
N GLY A 128 -15.72 8.51 -5.52
CA GLY A 128 -14.31 8.37 -5.88
C GLY A 128 -13.40 8.07 -4.67
N VAL A 129 -12.31 7.36 -4.90
CA VAL A 129 -11.26 7.21 -3.90
C VAL A 129 -9.97 7.80 -4.46
N ASP A 130 -9.32 8.69 -3.70
CA ASP A 130 -8.04 9.27 -4.09
C ASP A 130 -6.94 8.21 -4.01
N ILE A 131 -6.64 7.59 -5.15
CA ILE A 131 -5.61 6.57 -5.28
C ILE A 131 -4.36 7.21 -5.89
N ARG A 132 -3.27 7.17 -5.12
CA ARG A 132 -1.96 7.74 -5.45
C ARG A 132 -0.97 6.61 -5.78
N PRO A 133 0.12 6.87 -6.52
CA PRO A 133 1.10 5.85 -6.92
C PRO A 133 1.61 4.98 -5.78
N HIS A 134 1.87 5.57 -4.60
CA HIS A 134 2.33 4.82 -3.43
C HIS A 134 1.31 3.80 -2.90
N HIS A 135 0.00 4.04 -3.06
CA HIS A 135 -1.02 3.07 -2.68
C HIS A 135 -0.91 1.82 -3.56
N VAL A 136 -0.70 1.99 -4.87
CA VAL A 136 -0.50 0.88 -5.82
C VAL A 136 0.80 0.14 -5.50
N ARG A 137 1.92 0.88 -5.37
CA ARG A 137 3.25 0.30 -5.14
C ARG A 137 3.27 -0.60 -3.90
N ASN A 138 2.55 -0.25 -2.84
CA ASN A 138 2.51 -1.03 -1.61
C ASN A 138 1.91 -2.44 -1.75
N HIS A 139 1.22 -2.74 -2.85
CA HIS A 139 0.67 -4.07 -3.11
C HIS A 139 1.52 -4.92 -4.07
N LEU A 140 2.67 -4.40 -4.50
CA LEU A 140 3.53 -5.06 -5.48
C LEU A 140 4.71 -5.76 -4.81
N TRP A 141 5.00 -6.96 -5.30
CA TRP A 141 6.24 -7.66 -5.04
C TRP A 141 6.98 -7.89 -6.36
N VAL A 142 8.09 -7.18 -6.55
CA VAL A 142 8.84 -7.20 -7.81
C VAL A 142 10.15 -7.97 -7.66
N PHE A 143 10.43 -8.88 -8.57
CA PHE A 143 11.70 -9.56 -8.72
C PHE A 143 12.38 -9.08 -10.00
N ILE A 144 13.65 -8.70 -9.92
CA ILE A 144 14.37 -8.13 -11.06
C ILE A 144 15.74 -8.74 -11.16
N LYS A 145 16.10 -9.26 -12.33
CA LYS A 145 17.47 -9.61 -12.68
C LYS A 145 17.87 -8.78 -13.87
N CYS A 146 18.96 -8.01 -13.73
CA CYS A 146 19.42 -7.18 -14.82
C CYS A 146 20.94 -7.07 -14.95
N LEU A 147 21.37 -6.71 -16.16
CA LEU A 147 22.76 -6.46 -16.51
C LEU A 147 22.99 -4.98 -16.84
N ILE A 148 23.71 -4.29 -15.96
CA ILE A 148 23.96 -2.84 -16.02
C ILE A 148 25.41 -2.58 -16.38
N GLU A 149 25.63 -1.66 -17.32
CA GLU A 149 26.97 -1.21 -17.70
C GLU A 149 27.55 -0.26 -16.66
N ASN A 150 28.79 -0.54 -16.24
CA ASN A 150 29.53 0.27 -15.27
C ASN A 150 28.68 0.71 -14.05
N PRO A 151 28.10 -0.25 -13.29
CA PRO A 151 27.16 0.07 -12.23
C PRO A 151 27.87 0.81 -11.08
N ALA A 152 27.20 1.83 -10.56
CA ALA A 152 27.57 2.59 -9.39
C ALA A 152 26.56 2.31 -8.27
N PHE A 153 27.08 2.15 -7.06
CA PHE A 153 26.30 1.84 -5.87
C PHE A 153 26.49 2.91 -4.80
N ASP A 154 25.66 2.86 -3.76
CA ASP A 154 25.73 3.75 -2.60
C ASP A 154 27.03 3.58 -1.79
N SER A 155 27.52 2.34 -1.69
CA SER A 155 28.66 1.99 -0.87
C SER A 155 29.31 0.67 -1.33
N GLN A 156 30.36 0.25 -0.63
CA GLN A 156 31.07 -1.00 -0.91
C GLN A 156 30.20 -2.25 -0.71
N THR A 157 29.17 -2.20 0.15
CA THR A 157 28.24 -3.33 0.34
C THR A 157 27.30 -3.50 -0.86
N LYS A 158 27.21 -2.50 -1.75
CA LYS A 158 26.45 -2.52 -3.01
C LYS A 158 24.98 -2.86 -2.84
N GLU A 159 24.38 -2.40 -1.74
CA GLU A 159 23.00 -2.73 -1.38
C GLU A 159 21.98 -1.90 -2.15
N THR A 160 22.38 -0.73 -2.66
CA THR A 160 21.53 0.17 -3.46
C THR A 160 22.22 0.60 -4.76
N LEU A 161 21.58 0.39 -5.92
CA LEU A 161 22.06 0.92 -7.20
C LEU A 161 21.76 2.42 -7.32
N THR A 162 22.77 3.21 -7.70
CA THR A 162 22.67 4.67 -7.87
C THR A 162 22.86 5.13 -9.32
N THR A 163 23.28 4.24 -10.23
CA THR A 163 23.41 4.54 -11.66
C THR A 163 22.12 5.12 -12.22
N LYS A 164 22.21 6.25 -12.94
CA LYS A 164 21.03 6.86 -13.59
C LYS A 164 20.51 5.96 -14.72
N GLN A 165 19.19 5.94 -14.93
CA GLN A 165 18.55 5.10 -15.95
C GLN A 165 19.15 5.29 -17.36
N SER A 166 19.53 6.52 -17.72
CA SER A 166 20.17 6.83 -19.01
C SER A 166 21.55 6.20 -19.21
N LYS A 167 22.17 5.68 -18.14
CA LYS A 167 23.50 5.04 -18.15
C LYS A 167 23.45 3.53 -17.92
N PHE A 168 22.26 2.93 -17.99
CA PHE A 168 22.15 1.48 -17.81
C PHE A 168 22.78 0.66 -18.94
N GLY A 169 22.96 1.27 -20.13
CA GLY A 169 23.41 0.58 -21.34
C GLY A 169 22.32 -0.29 -21.98
N SER A 170 21.12 -0.32 -21.38
CA SER A 170 19.93 -0.98 -21.88
C SER A 170 18.69 -0.39 -21.20
N ARG A 171 17.50 -0.69 -21.72
CA ARG A 171 16.22 -0.26 -21.14
C ARG A 171 15.33 -1.47 -20.91
N CYS A 172 14.60 -1.46 -19.80
CA CYS A 172 13.54 -2.42 -19.55
C CYS A 172 12.23 -1.85 -20.08
N GLU A 173 11.73 -2.38 -21.19
CA GLU A 173 10.41 -2.03 -21.72
C GLU A 173 9.48 -3.23 -21.49
N LEU A 174 8.48 -3.05 -20.62
CA LEU A 174 7.51 -4.09 -20.30
C LEU A 174 6.48 -4.19 -21.42
N SER A 175 6.15 -5.40 -21.87
CA SER A 175 5.16 -5.56 -22.94
C SER A 175 3.75 -5.18 -22.47
N GLU A 176 2.90 -4.75 -23.42
CA GLU A 176 1.48 -4.51 -23.14
C GLU A 176 0.79 -5.78 -22.60
N ALA A 177 1.17 -6.96 -23.12
CA ALA A 177 0.64 -8.24 -22.67
C ALA A 177 0.97 -8.51 -21.19
N PHE A 178 2.19 -8.20 -20.76
CA PHE A 178 2.58 -8.29 -19.35
C PHE A 178 1.78 -7.32 -18.49
N LEU A 179 1.70 -6.04 -18.89
CA LEU A 179 0.94 -5.04 -18.15
C LEU A 179 -0.56 -5.39 -18.05
N GLU A 180 -1.12 -6.00 -19.10
CA GLU A 180 -2.48 -6.50 -19.10
C GLU A 180 -2.68 -7.67 -18.12
N GLN A 181 -1.80 -8.67 -18.14
CA GLN A 181 -1.82 -9.77 -17.16
C GLN A 181 -1.71 -9.26 -15.72
N VAL A 182 -0.82 -8.30 -15.48
CA VAL A 182 -0.66 -7.65 -14.17
C VAL A 182 -1.94 -6.95 -13.74
N SER A 183 -2.63 -6.30 -14.66
CA SER A 183 -3.89 -5.63 -14.33
C SER A 183 -5.01 -6.61 -13.96
N ASN A 184 -5.00 -7.79 -14.58
CA ASN A 184 -6.03 -8.81 -14.43
C ASN A 184 -5.75 -9.79 -13.28
N CYS A 185 -4.62 -9.67 -12.58
CA CYS A 185 -4.23 -10.59 -11.51
C CYS A 185 -4.89 -10.30 -10.14
N GLY A 186 -5.94 -9.47 -10.11
CA GLY A 186 -6.68 -9.10 -8.90
C GLY A 186 -6.09 -7.93 -8.11
N VAL A 187 -4.96 -7.37 -8.54
CA VAL A 187 -4.30 -6.22 -7.87
C VAL A 187 -5.22 -5.00 -7.80
N VAL A 188 -6.02 -4.76 -8.85
CA VAL A 188 -6.92 -3.61 -8.92
C VAL A 188 -8.01 -3.70 -7.84
N ASP A 189 -8.62 -4.87 -7.70
CA ASP A 189 -9.66 -5.09 -6.68
C ASP A 189 -9.06 -5.02 -5.27
N LEU A 190 -7.86 -5.57 -5.04
CA LEU A 190 -7.15 -5.45 -3.76
C LEU A 190 -6.90 -3.98 -3.38
N ILE A 191 -6.43 -3.17 -4.32
CA ILE A 191 -6.18 -1.74 -4.11
C ILE A 191 -7.49 -1.02 -3.78
N LEU A 192 -8.57 -1.28 -4.51
CA LEU A 192 -9.87 -0.67 -4.27
C LEU A 192 -10.42 -1.05 -2.88
N MET A 193 -10.32 -2.32 -2.50
CA MET A 193 -10.73 -2.80 -1.17
C MET A 193 -9.93 -2.12 -0.05
N ALA A 194 -8.61 -2.06 -0.18
CA ALA A 194 -7.74 -1.39 0.79
C ALA A 194 -8.06 0.11 0.90
N ALA A 195 -8.32 0.77 -0.24
CA ALA A 195 -8.65 2.19 -0.28
C ALA A 195 -10.01 2.49 0.38
N LEU A 196 -11.02 1.64 0.16
CA LEU A 196 -12.32 1.72 0.83
C LEU A 196 -12.21 1.47 2.34
N ALA A 197 -11.44 0.47 2.75
CA ALA A 197 -11.21 0.17 4.16
C ALA A 197 -10.56 1.37 4.87
N LYS A 198 -9.53 1.97 4.26
CA LYS A 198 -8.86 3.17 4.79
C LYS A 198 -9.81 4.36 4.87
N SER A 199 -10.62 4.60 3.85
CA SER A 199 -11.64 5.67 3.86
C SER A 199 -12.63 5.50 5.03
N LYS A 200 -13.10 4.27 5.29
CA LYS A 200 -13.99 3.97 6.44
C LYS A 200 -13.28 4.21 7.78
N VAL A 201 -12.02 3.81 7.91
CA VAL A 201 -11.23 4.05 9.13
C VAL A 201 -11.00 5.54 9.35
N ASP A 202 -10.64 6.28 8.31
CA ASP A 202 -10.43 7.73 8.38
C ASP A 202 -11.73 8.47 8.68
N LEU A 203 -12.87 8.02 8.11
CA LEU A 203 -14.18 8.52 8.47
C LEU A 203 -14.49 8.24 9.96
N GLY A 204 -14.24 7.03 10.45
CA GLY A 204 -14.39 6.68 11.86
C GLY A 204 -13.51 7.51 12.79
N LYS A 205 -12.26 7.78 12.39
CA LYS A 205 -11.34 8.67 13.12
C LYS A 205 -11.81 10.12 13.08
N ARG A 206 -12.30 10.62 11.94
CA ARG A 206 -12.88 11.97 11.83
C ARG A 206 -14.12 12.10 12.69
N LEU A 207 -15.03 11.11 12.68
CA LEU A 207 -16.22 11.09 13.53
C LEU A 207 -15.85 11.07 15.02
N LYS A 208 -14.82 10.30 15.41
CA LYS A 208 -14.30 10.26 16.80
C LYS A 208 -13.53 11.53 17.21
N ALA A 209 -12.71 12.09 16.31
CA ALA A 209 -11.99 13.34 16.55
C ALA A 209 -12.95 14.55 16.61
N ASN A 210 -14.05 14.47 15.87
CA ASN A 210 -15.16 15.42 15.92
C ASN A 210 -15.99 15.29 17.21
N THR A 211 -15.80 14.25 18.04
CA THR A 211 -16.46 14.18 19.36
C THR A 211 -15.85 15.14 20.38
N SER A 212 -14.67 15.71 20.14
CA SER A 212 -14.03 16.65 21.09
C SER A 212 -14.03 18.12 20.68
N ARG A 213 -14.63 18.53 19.54
CA ARG A 213 -14.71 19.95 19.13
C ARG A 213 -15.62 20.24 17.93
N VAL A 214 -16.77 19.57 17.81
CA VAL A 214 -17.76 19.98 16.81
C VAL A 214 -18.54 21.19 17.32
N ALA A 215 -18.31 22.33 16.70
CA ALA A 215 -19.02 23.59 16.96
C ALA A 215 -20.46 23.62 16.38
N ARG A 216 -20.90 22.58 15.64
CA ARG A 216 -22.30 22.41 15.17
C ARG A 216 -22.62 20.94 14.93
N LEU A 217 -23.57 20.36 15.67
CA LEU A 217 -24.01 18.97 15.44
C LEU A 217 -24.58 18.85 14.02
N THR A 218 -23.86 18.16 13.15
CA THR A 218 -24.37 17.75 11.83
C THR A 218 -24.75 16.28 11.89
N GLY A 219 -25.98 15.94 11.48
CA GLY A 219 -26.46 14.55 11.44
C GLY A 219 -27.51 14.16 12.47
N VAL A 220 -28.06 15.09 13.26
CA VAL A 220 -29.27 14.86 14.07
C VAL A 220 -30.48 15.37 13.28
N PRO A 221 -31.30 14.50 12.66
CA PRO A 221 -32.46 14.93 11.90
C PRO A 221 -33.43 15.69 12.81
N LYS A 222 -33.93 16.84 12.36
CA LYS A 222 -34.92 17.71 13.04
C LYS A 222 -34.42 18.58 14.20
N LEU A 223 -33.13 18.56 14.53
CA LEU A 223 -32.56 19.55 15.44
C LEU A 223 -32.48 20.92 14.75
N GLU A 224 -33.05 21.95 15.37
CA GLU A 224 -32.73 23.35 15.09
C GLU A 224 -31.71 23.80 16.13
N ASP A 225 -30.46 24.01 15.72
CA ASP A 225 -29.38 24.38 16.63
C ASP A 225 -29.37 25.89 16.89
N ALA A 226 -28.97 26.30 18.10
CA ALA A 226 -28.74 27.72 18.38
C ALA A 226 -27.46 28.18 17.66
N ASN A 227 -27.37 29.44 17.22
CA ASN A 227 -26.19 29.89 16.46
C ASN A 227 -24.89 29.82 17.29
N ASP A 228 -24.99 30.00 18.61
CA ASP A 228 -23.86 29.98 19.55
C ASP A 228 -23.64 28.60 20.22
N ALA A 229 -24.45 27.60 19.88
CA ALA A 229 -24.34 26.25 20.44
C ALA A 229 -22.96 25.62 20.14
N GLY A 230 -22.35 24.98 21.14
CA GLY A 230 -21.02 24.37 21.01
C GLY A 230 -19.84 25.36 20.89
N GLY A 231 -20.10 26.67 20.89
CA GLY A 231 -19.10 27.73 20.84
C GLY A 231 -18.68 28.27 22.20
N LYS A 232 -18.02 29.44 22.20
CA LYS A 232 -17.57 30.14 23.43
C LYS A 232 -18.73 30.55 24.36
N ASN A 233 -19.88 30.88 23.78
CA ASN A 233 -21.08 31.31 24.52
C ASN A 233 -22.06 30.15 24.77
N SER A 234 -21.62 28.90 24.62
CA SER A 234 -22.48 27.72 24.77
C SER A 234 -23.13 27.62 26.16
N ALA A 235 -22.49 28.18 27.19
CA ALA A 235 -23.04 28.26 28.55
C ALA A 235 -24.30 29.14 28.65
N GLU A 236 -24.51 30.05 27.71
CA GLU A 236 -25.69 30.91 27.64
C GLU A 236 -26.80 30.34 26.75
N CYS A 237 -26.54 29.19 26.09
CA CYS A 237 -27.49 28.56 25.19
C CYS A 237 -28.44 27.62 25.93
N THR A 238 -29.69 27.57 25.49
CA THR A 238 -30.74 26.70 26.02
C THR A 238 -31.30 25.81 24.91
N LEU A 239 -31.34 24.50 25.15
CA LEU A 239 -32.00 23.54 24.26
C LEU A 239 -33.43 23.26 24.75
N ILE A 240 -34.41 23.51 23.91
CA ILE A 240 -35.83 23.28 24.18
C ILE A 240 -36.20 21.90 23.61
N LEU A 241 -36.57 20.98 24.51
CA LEU A 241 -37.09 19.66 24.13
C LEU A 241 -38.62 19.73 24.02
N THR A 242 -39.15 19.30 22.89
CA THR A 242 -40.60 19.38 22.60
C THR A 242 -41.20 17.99 22.45
N GLU A 243 -42.44 17.81 22.90
CA GLU A 243 -43.17 16.57 22.69
C GLU A 243 -43.73 16.54 21.25
N GLY A 244 -43.01 15.88 20.35
CA GLY A 244 -43.39 15.74 18.95
C GLY A 244 -43.19 16.99 18.07
N ASP A 245 -43.47 16.82 16.78
CA ASP A 245 -43.22 17.84 15.76
C ASP A 245 -44.21 19.03 15.85
N SER A 246 -45.40 18.82 16.43
CA SER A 246 -46.40 19.88 16.64
C SER A 246 -45.93 20.94 17.64
N ALA A 247 -45.39 20.50 18.79
CA ALA A 247 -44.83 21.42 19.79
C ALA A 247 -43.54 22.08 19.29
N LYS A 248 -42.73 21.39 18.47
CA LYS A 248 -41.57 21.97 17.78
C LYS A 248 -41.97 23.19 16.95
N ALA A 249 -43.03 23.09 16.14
CA ALA A 249 -43.46 24.18 15.27
C ALA A 249 -43.79 25.46 16.07
N LEU A 250 -44.46 25.30 17.22
CA LEU A 250 -44.76 26.40 18.13
C LEU A 250 -43.49 27.03 18.72
N ALA A 251 -42.55 26.20 19.18
CA ALA A 251 -41.29 26.67 19.74
C ALA A 251 -40.46 27.43 18.68
N VAL A 252 -40.38 26.92 17.45
CA VAL A 252 -39.68 27.57 16.33
C VAL A 252 -40.33 28.91 15.94
N ALA A 253 -41.66 29.02 16.02
CA ALA A 253 -42.34 30.30 15.81
C ALA A 253 -41.92 31.33 16.88
N GLY A 254 -41.82 30.91 18.14
CA GLY A 254 -41.33 31.73 19.25
C GLY A 254 -39.88 32.19 19.08
N LEU A 255 -39.01 31.33 18.53
CA LEU A 255 -37.61 31.69 18.24
C LEU A 255 -37.45 32.89 17.30
N SER A 256 -38.44 33.14 16.44
CA SER A 256 -38.43 34.32 15.54
C SER A 256 -38.56 35.64 16.31
N VAL A 257 -39.04 35.60 17.56
CA VAL A 257 -39.24 36.77 18.42
C VAL A 257 -38.08 36.95 19.41
N VAL A 258 -37.61 35.86 20.03
CA VAL A 258 -36.51 35.88 21.03
C VAL A 258 -35.11 35.78 20.43
N GLY A 259 -35.00 35.45 19.14
CA GLY A 259 -33.72 35.28 18.44
C GLY A 259 -33.20 33.84 18.46
N ARG A 260 -32.39 33.50 17.45
CA ARG A 260 -31.84 32.14 17.24
C ARG A 260 -30.44 31.94 17.83
N ASP A 261 -29.87 32.96 18.46
CA ASP A 261 -28.48 32.90 18.90
C ASP A 261 -28.30 31.98 20.10
N LYS A 262 -29.23 32.03 21.05
CA LYS A 262 -29.13 31.32 22.34
C LYS A 262 -30.10 30.15 22.49
N TYR A 263 -30.99 29.90 21.53
CA TYR A 263 -32.06 28.93 21.71
C TYR A 263 -32.14 27.93 20.54
N GLY A 264 -32.03 26.65 20.87
CA GLY A 264 -32.21 25.53 19.94
C GLY A 264 -33.46 24.71 20.30
N VAL A 265 -34.01 23.95 19.34
CA VAL A 265 -35.22 23.15 19.54
C VAL A 265 -35.06 21.75 18.96
N PHE A 266 -35.41 20.73 19.75
CA PHE A 266 -35.43 19.33 19.31
C PHE A 266 -36.74 18.61 19.69
N PRO A 267 -37.42 17.93 18.75
CA PRO A 267 -38.61 17.14 19.06
C PRO A 267 -38.24 15.73 19.56
N LEU A 268 -38.74 15.36 20.73
CA LEU A 268 -38.70 13.99 21.23
C LEU A 268 -39.77 13.14 20.54
N ARG A 269 -39.44 11.87 20.30
CA ARG A 269 -40.36 10.87 19.73
C ARG A 269 -40.51 9.70 20.68
N GLY A 270 -41.74 9.46 21.12
CA GLY A 270 -42.07 8.32 21.98
C GLY A 270 -41.55 8.45 23.41
N LYS A 271 -41.62 7.36 24.16
CA LYS A 271 -41.12 7.28 25.54
C LYS A 271 -39.59 7.15 25.53
N LEU A 272 -38.92 7.91 26.39
CA LEU A 272 -37.49 7.77 26.61
C LEU A 272 -37.17 6.36 27.12
N LEU A 273 -36.01 5.83 26.72
CA LEU A 273 -35.50 4.58 27.27
C LEU A 273 -35.31 4.75 28.77
N ASN A 274 -35.82 3.81 29.57
CA ASN A 274 -35.54 3.80 30.99
C ASN A 274 -34.13 3.23 31.18
N VAL A 275 -33.20 4.06 31.64
CA VAL A 275 -31.79 3.72 31.83
C VAL A 275 -31.55 3.30 33.27
#